data_AF-A1SY93-F1
#
_entry.id   AF-A1SY93-F1
#
_cell.length_a   1.000
_cell.length_b   1.000
_cell.length_c   1.000
_cell.angle_alpha   90.00
_cell.angle_beta   90.00
_cell.angle_gamma   90.00
#
_symmetry.space_group_name_H-M   'P 1'
#
loop_
_entity.id
_entity.type
_entity.pdbx_description
1 polymer ?
#
loop_
_entity_poly.entity_id
_entity_poly.type
_entity_poly.pdbx_seq_one_letter_code
_entity_poly.pdbx_strand_id
1 'polypeptide(L)'
;MAIKNTELINENRIDRSLRAFVGLACLQIAYFWLSGWWMTLFYLLSAVLFLTAAVGFCPLYRVLGLRSNNKQSTAGKVWLTIAALVFITQLVLGSYASHFFSKKFYLEDFNVMNNNYKQALFFTGQENRAKAIDNYDQLRINYARFKNKYLAYHPYALKGDGQFNDDLIRIEEILTETADNVRSGDLHQAHLMLEKVRPVFQNIFKRNNFSMLAVTLIDFHDTMELMLTAATLKDATQVKALYPQVDKKLQAIEVEANDADIQAIRDNLETLFKLAKSGAVEQLTAQGKKLKSSFVKVYLQRG
;
A
#
# COMPACT_ATOMS: atom_id res chain seq x y z
N MET A 1 38.72 47.11 3.08
CA MET A 1 37.28 47.34 2.81
C MET A 1 36.57 46.00 2.99
N ALA A 2 36.07 45.72 4.19
CA ALA A 2 35.34 44.49 4.47
C ALA A 2 33.92 44.65 3.91
N ILE A 3 33.61 43.94 2.82
CA ILE A 3 32.22 43.80 2.36
C ILE A 3 31.47 43.15 3.52
N LYS A 4 30.57 43.91 4.15
CA LYS A 4 29.69 43.39 5.18
C LYS A 4 28.85 42.28 4.52
N ASN A 5 29.08 41.02 4.89
CA ASN A 5 28.36 39.82 4.44
C ASN A 5 26.82 39.87 4.64
N THR A 6 26.28 40.98 5.15
CA THR A 6 24.87 41.18 5.46
C THR A 6 24.01 41.62 4.27
N GLU A 7 24.60 42.03 3.13
CA GLU A 7 23.84 42.45 1.94
C GLU A 7 23.37 41.31 1.03
N LEU A 8 23.91 40.10 1.21
CA LEU A 8 23.58 38.95 0.36
C LEU A 8 22.40 38.11 0.88
N ILE A 9 22.01 38.24 2.15
CA ILE A 9 20.90 37.48 2.72
C ILE A 9 19.60 38.18 2.33
N ASN A 10 18.70 37.49 1.62
CA ASN A 10 17.38 38.01 1.26
C ASN A 10 16.21 37.24 1.91
N GLU A 11 16.54 36.25 2.76
CA GLU A 11 15.57 35.38 3.42
C GLU A 11 15.53 35.58 4.94
N ASN A 12 14.34 35.67 5.52
CA ASN A 12 14.16 35.61 6.97
C ASN A 12 14.18 34.15 7.47
N ARG A 13 14.23 33.98 8.80
CA ARG A 13 14.28 32.64 9.42
C ARG A 13 13.04 31.79 9.17
N ILE A 14 11.86 32.39 9.06
CA ILE A 14 10.60 31.67 8.80
C ILE A 14 10.63 31.09 7.37
N ASP A 15 11.01 31.90 6.40
CA ASP A 15 11.15 31.54 4.98
C ASP A 15 12.15 30.37 4.81
N ARG A 16 13.29 30.45 5.51
CA ARG A 16 14.28 29.36 5.57
C ARG A 16 13.73 28.07 6.19
N SER A 17 12.99 28.17 7.30
CA SER A 17 12.33 27.00 7.91
C SER A 17 11.32 26.36 6.97
N LEU A 18 10.50 27.15 6.28
CA LEU A 18 9.52 26.66 5.31
C LEU A 18 10.20 25.93 4.15
N ARG A 19 11.29 26.50 3.59
CA ARG A 19 12.07 25.81 2.56
C ARG A 19 12.65 24.48 3.05
N ALA A 20 13.13 24.42 4.29
CA ALA A 20 13.59 23.17 4.87
C ALA A 20 12.46 22.12 4.97
N PHE A 21 11.25 22.52 5.41
CA PHE A 21 10.10 21.59 5.47
C PHE A 21 9.66 21.09 4.09
N VAL A 22 9.58 21.98 3.10
CA VAL A 22 9.24 21.61 1.72
C VAL A 22 10.34 20.74 1.12
N GLY A 23 11.60 21.07 1.36
CA GLY A 23 12.75 20.27 0.94
C GLY A 23 12.71 18.85 1.51
N LEU A 24 12.37 18.73 2.80
CA LEU A 24 12.18 17.43 3.47
C LEU A 24 10.99 16.65 2.90
N ALA A 25 9.86 17.32 2.64
CA ALA A 25 8.70 16.68 2.01
C ALA A 25 9.05 16.15 0.62
N CYS A 26 9.75 16.95 -0.20
CA CYS A 26 10.23 16.52 -1.52
C CYS A 26 11.17 15.32 -1.42
N LEU A 27 12.06 15.30 -0.43
CA LEU A 27 12.97 14.19 -0.17
C LEU A 27 12.21 12.90 0.16
N GLN A 28 11.24 12.98 1.07
CA GLN A 28 10.42 11.83 1.46
C GLN A 28 9.57 11.33 0.28
N ILE A 29 8.97 12.23 -0.50
CA ILE A 29 8.21 11.88 -1.71
C ILE A 29 9.12 11.18 -2.73
N ALA A 30 10.29 11.75 -3.04
CA ALA A 30 11.25 11.13 -3.95
C ALA A 30 11.66 9.73 -3.47
N TYR A 31 11.96 9.60 -2.18
CA TYR A 31 12.51 8.37 -1.63
C TYR A 31 11.47 7.25 -1.47
N PHE A 32 10.25 7.55 -1.08
CA PHE A 32 9.25 6.52 -0.78
C PHE A 32 8.24 6.28 -1.89
N TRP A 33 8.00 7.24 -2.80
CA TRP A 33 6.79 7.25 -3.63
C TRP A 33 7.04 7.40 -5.13
N LEU A 34 8.23 7.88 -5.52
CA LEU A 34 8.55 8.16 -6.91
C LEU A 34 9.59 7.20 -7.46
N SER A 35 9.65 7.14 -8.78
CA SER A 35 10.71 6.49 -9.53
C SER A 35 11.01 7.24 -10.84
N GLY A 36 12.06 6.81 -11.54
CA GLY A 36 12.48 7.40 -12.81
C GLY A 36 12.80 8.89 -12.71
N TRP A 37 12.44 9.64 -13.75
CA TRP A 37 12.74 11.09 -13.85
C TRP A 37 12.11 11.92 -12.72
N TRP A 38 10.89 11.59 -12.29
CA TRP A 38 10.20 12.33 -11.22
C TRP A 38 10.95 12.24 -9.89
N MET A 39 11.53 11.08 -9.58
CA MET A 39 12.38 10.90 -8.40
C MET A 39 13.60 11.82 -8.47
N THR A 40 14.31 11.85 -9.61
CA THR A 40 15.48 12.73 -9.81
C THR A 40 15.11 14.20 -9.67
N LEU A 41 14.00 14.63 -10.27
CA LEU A 41 13.51 16.01 -10.17
C LEU A 41 13.26 16.41 -8.72
N PHE A 42 12.59 15.57 -7.93
CA PHE A 42 12.29 15.87 -6.53
C PHE A 42 13.53 15.86 -5.64
N TYR A 43 14.53 15.00 -5.93
CA TYR A 43 15.82 15.07 -5.25
C TYR A 43 16.56 16.39 -5.53
N LEU A 44 16.58 16.83 -6.79
CA LEU A 44 17.19 18.11 -7.14
C LEU A 44 16.47 19.28 -6.49
N LEU A 45 15.13 19.29 -6.51
CA LEU A 45 14.33 20.30 -5.85
C LEU A 45 14.60 20.33 -4.34
N SER A 46 14.65 19.17 -3.70
CA SER A 46 14.99 19.03 -2.28
C SER A 46 16.37 19.61 -1.98
N ALA A 47 17.39 19.26 -2.78
CA ALA A 47 18.74 19.77 -2.62
C ALA A 47 18.81 21.30 -2.73
N VAL A 48 18.16 21.88 -3.75
CA VAL A 48 18.11 23.35 -3.94
C VAL A 48 17.40 24.04 -2.77
N LEU A 49 16.30 23.47 -2.27
CA LEU A 49 15.57 24.02 -1.13
C LEU A 49 16.40 23.97 0.15
N PHE A 50 17.13 22.89 0.40
CA PHE A 50 18.03 22.81 1.55
C PHE A 50 19.21 23.78 1.44
N LEU A 51 19.83 23.90 0.26
CA LEU A 51 20.93 24.84 0.03
C LEU A 51 20.49 26.30 0.25
N THR A 52 19.35 26.69 -0.34
CA THR A 52 18.80 28.05 -0.15
C THR A 52 18.41 28.31 1.30
N ALA A 53 17.79 27.34 1.98
CA ALA A 53 17.50 27.43 3.42
C ALA A 53 18.76 27.55 4.29
N ALA A 54 19.87 26.91 3.92
CA ALA A 54 21.13 26.97 4.65
C ALA A 54 21.86 28.31 4.45
N VAL A 55 21.93 28.78 3.21
CA VAL A 55 22.62 30.04 2.84
C VAL A 55 21.79 31.27 3.24
N GLY A 56 20.47 31.17 3.22
CA GLY A 56 19.57 32.32 3.43
C GLY A 56 19.53 33.27 2.23
N PHE A 57 19.89 32.76 1.05
CA PHE A 57 19.87 33.48 -0.21
C PHE A 57 19.14 32.67 -1.28
N CYS A 58 18.08 33.24 -1.83
CA CYS A 58 17.39 32.72 -3.00
C CYS A 58 17.76 33.56 -4.23
N PRO A 59 18.43 32.98 -5.25
CA PRO A 59 18.72 33.68 -6.50
C PRO A 59 17.46 34.20 -7.20
N LEU A 60 16.35 33.44 -7.13
CA LEU A 60 15.06 33.85 -7.72
C LEU A 60 14.50 35.11 -7.07
N TYR A 61 14.59 35.22 -5.73
CA TYR A 61 14.20 36.44 -5.01
C TYR A 61 15.01 37.64 -5.48
N ARG A 62 16.31 37.47 -5.76
CA ARG A 62 17.16 38.54 -6.30
C ARG A 62 16.71 38.98 -7.70
N VAL A 63 16.43 38.03 -8.59
CA VAL A 63 15.97 38.32 -9.96
C VAL A 63 14.60 39.02 -9.95
N LEU A 64 13.71 38.61 -9.06
CA LEU A 64 12.35 39.18 -8.93
C LEU A 64 12.29 40.44 -8.03
N GLY A 65 13.41 40.89 -7.47
CA GLY A 65 13.44 42.01 -6.53
C GLY A 65 12.73 41.76 -5.19
N LEU A 66 12.43 40.50 -4.86
CA LEU A 66 11.76 40.10 -3.62
C LEU A 66 12.76 39.98 -2.46
N ARG A 67 12.31 40.34 -1.25
CA ARG A 67 13.07 40.17 -0.01
C ARG A 67 12.11 39.84 1.14
N SER A 68 12.34 38.73 1.85
CA SER A 68 11.50 38.34 3.00
C SER A 68 12.06 38.85 4.34
N ASN A 69 13.28 39.40 4.34
CA ASN A 69 13.92 40.00 5.52
C ASN A 69 13.50 41.46 5.81
N ASN A 70 12.62 42.05 5.00
CA ASN A 70 12.17 43.45 5.14
C ASN A 70 11.31 43.68 6.39
N LYS A 71 10.63 42.65 6.90
CA LYS A 71 10.02 42.69 8.24
C LYS A 71 11.01 42.07 9.21
N GLN A 72 11.34 42.79 10.27
CA GLN A 72 12.14 42.30 11.39
C GLN A 72 11.35 41.24 12.18
N SER A 73 11.11 40.10 11.53
CA SER A 73 10.66 38.88 12.20
C SER A 73 11.85 38.39 13.00
N THR A 74 11.93 38.82 14.25
CA THR A 74 12.79 38.20 15.25
C THR A 74 12.18 36.85 15.59
N ALA A 75 12.26 35.90 14.67
CA ALA A 75 12.10 34.48 14.97
C ALA A 75 13.18 34.16 16.02
N GLY A 76 12.78 34.26 17.29
CA GLY A 76 13.65 34.06 18.43
C GLY A 76 14.10 32.61 18.54
N LYS A 77 14.90 32.31 19.58
CA LYS A 77 15.34 30.93 19.86
C LYS A 77 14.14 29.97 19.95
N VAL A 78 13.01 30.43 20.50
CA VAL A 78 11.75 29.66 20.59
C VAL A 78 11.26 29.20 19.22
N TRP A 79 11.24 30.06 18.20
CA TRP A 79 10.81 29.66 16.85
C TRP A 79 11.73 28.60 16.27
N LEU A 80 13.05 28.77 16.41
CA LEU A 80 14.01 27.79 15.90
C LEU A 80 13.84 26.44 16.59
N THR A 81 13.59 26.43 17.90
CA THR A 81 13.28 25.20 18.64
C THR A 81 12.00 24.55 18.11
N ILE A 82 10.91 25.31 17.94
CA ILE A 82 9.65 24.79 17.40
C ILE A 82 9.85 24.26 15.98
N ALA A 83 10.52 25.02 15.11
CA ALA A 83 10.77 24.61 13.73
C ALA A 83 11.64 23.35 13.66
N ALA A 84 12.65 23.22 14.51
CA ALA A 84 13.46 22.01 14.60
C ALA A 84 12.64 20.80 15.08
N LEU A 85 11.78 20.97 16.10
CA LEU A 85 10.90 19.92 16.57
C LEU A 85 9.94 19.47 15.45
N VAL A 86 9.28 20.40 14.77
CA VAL A 86 8.40 20.10 13.63
C VAL A 86 9.16 19.39 12.50
N PHE A 87 10.40 19.82 12.21
CA PHE A 87 11.23 19.19 11.18
C PHE A 87 11.52 17.73 11.53
N ILE A 88 11.94 17.47 12.78
CA ILE A 88 12.22 16.12 13.28
C ILE A 88 10.94 15.28 13.27
N THR A 89 9.83 15.83 13.75
CA THR A 89 8.53 15.17 13.73
C THR A 89 8.11 14.79 12.30
N GLN A 90 8.24 15.70 11.33
CA GLN A 90 7.97 15.40 9.92
C GLN A 90 8.92 14.33 9.37
N LEU A 91 10.22 14.40 9.70
CA LEU A 91 11.19 13.42 9.26
C LEU A 91 10.83 12.02 9.77
N VAL A 92 10.54 11.89 11.06
CA VAL A 92 10.24 10.60 11.70
C VAL A 92 8.85 10.09 11.29
N LEU A 93 7.80 10.88 11.54
CA LEU A 93 6.42 10.45 11.25
C LEU A 93 6.18 10.30 9.75
N GLY A 94 6.71 11.22 8.94
CA GLY A 94 6.57 11.16 7.48
C GLY A 94 7.26 9.93 6.89
N SER A 95 8.43 9.55 7.42
CA SER A 95 9.13 8.33 6.96
C SER A 95 8.42 7.06 7.43
N TYR A 96 7.98 7.02 8.69
CA TYR A 96 7.21 5.89 9.22
C TYR A 96 5.90 5.69 8.45
N ALA A 97 5.11 6.75 8.26
CA ALA A 97 3.87 6.70 7.50
C ALA A 97 4.13 6.30 6.04
N SER A 98 5.15 6.87 5.39
CA SER A 98 5.48 6.52 4.01
C SER A 98 5.92 5.06 3.85
N HIS A 99 6.69 4.54 4.80
CA HIS A 99 7.05 3.13 4.82
C HIS A 99 5.81 2.24 4.94
N PHE A 100 4.93 2.55 5.90
CA PHE A 100 3.69 1.81 6.12
C PHE A 100 2.78 1.82 4.88
N PHE A 101 2.48 3.01 4.34
CA PHE A 101 1.53 3.13 3.23
C PHE A 101 2.07 2.59 1.91
N SER A 102 3.37 2.76 1.61
CA SER A 102 3.98 2.15 0.41
C SER A 102 3.89 0.62 0.44
N LYS A 103 4.11 0.01 1.62
CA LYS A 103 3.93 -1.43 1.84
C LYS A 103 2.47 -1.86 1.67
N LYS A 104 1.54 -1.10 2.27
CA LYS A 104 0.09 -1.33 2.17
C LYS A 104 -0.38 -1.34 0.71
N PHE A 105 -0.06 -0.30 -0.06
CA PHE A 105 -0.50 -0.20 -1.46
C PHE A 105 0.06 -1.33 -2.33
N TYR A 106 1.28 -1.79 -2.06
CA TYR A 106 1.82 -2.97 -2.72
C TYR A 106 0.99 -4.24 -2.43
N LEU A 107 0.61 -4.44 -1.17
CA LEU A 107 -0.22 -5.58 -0.80
C LEU A 107 -1.64 -5.48 -1.37
N GLU A 108 -2.23 -4.29 -1.45
CA GLU A 108 -3.54 -4.09 -2.09
C GLU A 108 -3.47 -4.44 -3.59
N ASP A 109 -2.49 -3.90 -4.31
CA ASP A 109 -2.29 -4.22 -5.73
C ASP A 109 -2.00 -5.72 -5.95
N PHE A 110 -1.21 -6.31 -5.05
CA PHE A 110 -0.95 -7.75 -5.06
C PHE A 110 -2.25 -8.53 -4.91
N ASN A 111 -3.13 -8.17 -3.97
CA ASN A 111 -4.36 -8.92 -3.73
C ASN A 111 -5.35 -8.82 -4.90
N VAL A 112 -5.47 -7.65 -5.54
CA VAL A 112 -6.27 -7.48 -6.75
C VAL A 112 -5.81 -8.44 -7.85
N MET A 113 -4.51 -8.54 -8.08
CA MET A 113 -3.95 -9.47 -9.06
C MET A 113 -4.11 -10.93 -8.60
N ASN A 114 -3.79 -11.22 -7.34
CA ASN A 114 -3.78 -12.54 -6.72
C ASN A 114 -5.18 -13.17 -6.67
N ASN A 115 -6.25 -12.37 -6.64
CA ASN A 115 -7.61 -12.88 -6.75
C ASN A 115 -7.82 -13.64 -8.07
N ASN A 116 -7.44 -13.05 -9.21
CA ASN A 116 -7.55 -13.72 -10.52
C ASN A 116 -6.63 -14.94 -10.60
N TYR A 117 -5.45 -14.88 -9.98
CA TYR A 117 -4.57 -16.04 -9.85
C TYR A 117 -5.25 -17.21 -9.12
N LYS A 118 -5.84 -16.95 -7.95
CA LYS A 118 -6.56 -17.97 -7.18
C LYS A 118 -7.73 -18.55 -7.97
N GLN A 119 -8.49 -17.73 -8.69
CA GLN A 119 -9.62 -18.20 -9.51
C GLN A 119 -9.14 -19.03 -10.71
N ALA A 120 -8.10 -18.60 -11.42
CA ALA A 120 -7.52 -19.36 -12.51
C ALA A 120 -7.05 -20.74 -12.03
N LEU A 121 -6.29 -20.76 -10.93
CA LEU A 121 -5.81 -21.99 -10.28
C LEU A 121 -6.96 -22.92 -9.84
N PHE A 122 -8.04 -22.35 -9.31
CA PHE A 122 -9.21 -23.11 -8.90
C PHE A 122 -9.93 -23.74 -10.10
N PHE A 123 -10.20 -22.98 -11.15
CA PHE A 123 -10.95 -23.48 -12.31
C PHE A 123 -10.13 -24.42 -13.20
N THR A 124 -8.80 -24.27 -13.26
CA THR A 124 -7.95 -25.29 -13.88
C THR A 124 -8.01 -26.61 -13.11
N GLY A 125 -8.04 -26.56 -11.77
CA GLY A 125 -8.20 -27.74 -10.92
C GLY A 125 -9.60 -28.38 -10.99
N GLN A 126 -10.63 -27.62 -11.37
CA GLN A 126 -11.98 -28.14 -11.64
C GLN A 126 -12.18 -28.62 -13.08
N GLU A 127 -11.15 -28.56 -13.92
CA GLU A 127 -11.26 -28.82 -15.36
C GLU A 127 -12.30 -27.95 -16.08
N ASN A 128 -12.66 -26.79 -15.51
CA ASN A 128 -13.64 -25.88 -16.10
C ASN A 128 -12.93 -24.90 -17.05
N ARG A 129 -12.74 -25.31 -18.31
CA ARG A 129 -11.97 -24.54 -19.30
C ARG A 129 -12.48 -23.13 -19.52
N ALA A 130 -13.79 -22.95 -19.71
CA ALA A 130 -14.36 -21.65 -20.02
C ALA A 130 -14.04 -20.62 -18.92
N LYS A 131 -14.24 -21.00 -17.66
CA LYS A 131 -13.91 -20.12 -16.51
C LYS A 131 -12.41 -20.00 -16.29
N ALA A 132 -11.63 -21.04 -16.57
CA ALA A 132 -10.18 -21.01 -16.47
C ALA A 132 -9.60 -19.99 -17.46
N ILE A 133 -10.06 -19.98 -18.72
CA ILE A 133 -9.63 -19.01 -19.74
C ILE A 133 -9.96 -17.59 -19.30
N ASP A 134 -11.21 -17.32 -18.91
CA ASP A 134 -11.64 -15.98 -18.50
C ASP A 134 -10.79 -15.43 -17.34
N ASN A 135 -10.62 -16.22 -16.27
CA ASN A 135 -9.83 -15.78 -15.11
C ASN A 135 -8.32 -15.70 -15.41
N TYR A 136 -7.82 -16.56 -16.29
CA TYR A 136 -6.42 -16.52 -16.70
C TYR A 136 -6.11 -15.29 -17.57
N ASP A 137 -6.99 -14.92 -18.50
CA ASP A 137 -6.82 -13.70 -19.29
C ASP A 137 -6.88 -12.44 -18.39
N GLN A 138 -7.79 -12.40 -17.40
CA GLN A 138 -7.81 -11.34 -16.38
C GLN A 138 -6.53 -11.33 -15.52
N LEU A 139 -6.02 -12.50 -15.14
CA LEU A 139 -4.75 -12.63 -14.44
C LEU A 139 -3.61 -12.03 -15.26
N ARG A 140 -3.50 -12.36 -16.56
CA ARG A 140 -2.45 -11.83 -17.44
C ARG A 140 -2.48 -10.30 -17.51
N ILE A 141 -3.66 -9.70 -17.64
CA ILE A 141 -3.83 -8.24 -17.67
C ILE A 141 -3.42 -7.61 -16.33
N ASN A 142 -3.95 -8.12 -15.23
CA ASN A 142 -3.70 -7.56 -13.90
C ASN A 142 -2.25 -7.77 -13.44
N TYR A 143 -1.66 -8.92 -13.80
CA TYR A 143 -0.26 -9.20 -13.54
C TYR A 143 0.66 -8.31 -14.35
N ALA A 144 0.40 -8.09 -15.64
CA ALA A 144 1.19 -7.16 -16.45
C ALA A 144 1.16 -5.74 -15.86
N ARG A 145 0.01 -5.26 -15.39
CA ARG A 145 -0.11 -3.97 -14.70
C ARG A 145 0.69 -3.93 -13.40
N PHE A 146 0.55 -4.96 -12.57
CA PHE A 146 1.29 -5.11 -11.32
C PHE A 146 2.81 -5.10 -11.56
N LYS A 147 3.28 -5.98 -12.45
CA LYS A 147 4.69 -6.10 -12.82
C LYS A 147 5.24 -4.79 -13.36
N ASN A 148 4.58 -4.15 -14.33
CA ASN A 148 5.08 -2.91 -14.93
C ASN A 148 5.20 -1.78 -13.90
N LYS A 149 4.24 -1.67 -12.98
CA LYS A 149 4.32 -0.73 -11.86
C LYS A 149 5.53 -1.02 -10.97
N TYR A 150 5.72 -2.28 -10.58
CA TYR A 150 6.71 -2.64 -9.56
C TYR A 150 8.13 -2.91 -10.10
N LEU A 151 8.30 -3.11 -11.41
CA LEU A 151 9.60 -3.01 -12.07
C LEU A 151 10.09 -1.55 -12.14
N ALA A 152 9.16 -0.61 -12.33
CA ALA A 152 9.48 0.81 -12.39
C ALA A 152 9.63 1.45 -11.01
N TYR A 153 8.85 1.02 -10.01
CA TYR A 153 8.80 1.60 -8.67
C TYR A 153 8.86 0.52 -7.59
N HIS A 154 9.74 0.69 -6.61
CA HIS A 154 9.89 -0.22 -5.48
C HIS A 154 9.43 0.46 -4.18
N PRO A 155 8.41 -0.10 -3.49
CA PRO A 155 8.12 0.25 -2.11
C PRO A 155 9.38 0.14 -1.26
N TYR A 156 9.49 0.93 -0.20
CA TYR A 156 10.69 0.91 0.66
C TYR A 156 11.05 -0.50 1.15
N ALA A 157 10.05 -1.32 1.48
CA ALA A 157 10.24 -2.70 1.93
C ALA A 157 10.91 -3.61 0.88
N LEU A 158 10.79 -3.28 -0.42
CA LEU A 158 11.33 -4.05 -1.55
C LEU A 158 12.55 -3.39 -2.19
N LYS A 159 12.89 -2.15 -1.80
CA LYS A 159 13.91 -1.34 -2.49
C LYS A 159 15.32 -1.93 -2.44
N GLY A 160 15.61 -2.70 -1.39
CA GLY A 160 16.89 -3.39 -1.20
C GLY A 160 16.92 -4.82 -1.74
N ASP A 161 15.82 -5.30 -2.32
CA ASP A 161 15.71 -6.68 -2.79
C ASP A 161 16.27 -6.84 -4.20
N GLY A 162 17.50 -7.33 -4.30
CA GLY A 162 18.16 -7.58 -5.58
C GLY A 162 17.51 -8.68 -6.43
N GLN A 163 16.65 -9.53 -5.85
CA GLN A 163 15.98 -10.62 -6.59
C GLN A 163 14.57 -10.25 -7.05
N PHE A 164 14.02 -9.13 -6.56
CA PHE A 164 12.61 -8.81 -6.75
C PHE A 164 12.21 -8.71 -8.23
N ASN A 165 13.00 -8.01 -9.05
CA ASN A 165 12.69 -7.85 -10.47
C ASN A 165 12.75 -9.19 -11.21
N ASP A 166 13.73 -10.04 -10.89
CA ASP A 166 13.87 -11.36 -11.50
C ASP A 166 12.72 -12.29 -11.09
N ASP A 167 12.29 -12.22 -9.83
CA ASP A 167 11.13 -12.96 -9.33
C ASP A 167 9.84 -12.54 -10.09
N LEU A 168 9.67 -11.24 -10.40
CA LEU A 168 8.55 -10.78 -11.24
C LEU A 168 8.67 -11.25 -12.70
N ILE A 169 9.87 -11.22 -13.29
CA ILE A 169 10.06 -11.73 -14.66
C ILE A 169 9.77 -13.23 -14.70
N ARG A 170 10.23 -14.00 -13.72
CA ARG A 170 9.97 -15.43 -13.61
C ARG A 170 8.48 -15.77 -13.51
N ILE A 171 7.70 -14.99 -12.78
CA ILE A 171 6.24 -15.20 -12.72
C ILE A 171 5.62 -14.91 -14.09
N GLU A 172 6.05 -13.87 -14.81
CA GLU A 172 5.59 -13.61 -16.18
C GLU A 172 5.88 -14.80 -17.11
N GLU A 173 7.08 -15.39 -17.01
CA GLU A 173 7.49 -16.56 -17.79
C GLU A 173 6.57 -17.76 -17.49
N ILE A 174 6.40 -18.11 -16.21
CA ILE A 174 5.48 -19.19 -15.79
C ILE A 174 4.09 -18.96 -16.36
N LEU A 175 3.57 -17.74 -16.22
CA LEU A 175 2.25 -17.41 -16.75
C LEU A 175 2.25 -17.61 -18.27
N THR A 176 3.22 -17.09 -19.00
CA THR A 176 3.30 -17.19 -20.46
C THR A 176 3.34 -18.64 -20.93
N GLU A 177 4.18 -19.48 -20.33
CA GLU A 177 4.28 -20.91 -20.64
C GLU A 177 2.98 -21.67 -20.35
N THR A 178 2.17 -21.19 -19.39
CA THR A 178 0.91 -21.83 -19.01
C THR A 178 -0.22 -21.57 -20.03
N ALA A 179 -0.07 -20.56 -20.90
CA ALA A 179 -1.16 -20.06 -21.76
C ALA A 179 -1.79 -21.14 -22.64
N ASP A 180 -0.96 -21.95 -23.30
CA ASP A 180 -1.42 -22.96 -24.25
C ASP A 180 -2.19 -24.07 -23.54
N ASN A 181 -1.73 -24.48 -22.36
CA ASN A 181 -2.42 -25.48 -21.53
C ASN A 181 -3.79 -25.00 -21.05
N VAL A 182 -3.92 -23.72 -20.67
CA VAL A 182 -5.21 -23.12 -20.28
C VAL A 182 -6.17 -23.03 -21.46
N ARG A 183 -5.68 -22.61 -22.64
CA ARG A 183 -6.55 -22.34 -23.79
C ARG A 183 -6.98 -23.59 -24.55
N SER A 184 -6.05 -24.50 -24.81
CA SER A 184 -6.31 -25.67 -25.67
C SER A 184 -5.63 -26.97 -25.21
N GLY A 185 -4.63 -26.91 -24.34
CA GLY A 185 -3.87 -28.05 -23.84
C GLY A 185 -4.46 -28.67 -22.58
N ASP A 186 -3.62 -29.22 -21.70
CA ASP A 186 -4.07 -29.95 -20.51
C ASP A 186 -4.29 -29.01 -19.30
N LEU A 187 -5.53 -28.93 -18.78
CA LEU A 187 -5.86 -28.08 -17.62
C LEU A 187 -5.21 -28.57 -16.32
N HIS A 188 -4.97 -29.87 -16.17
CA HIS A 188 -4.24 -30.40 -15.04
C HIS A 188 -2.80 -29.91 -15.07
N GLN A 189 -2.14 -29.95 -16.24
CA GLN A 189 -0.81 -29.36 -16.39
C GLN A 189 -0.82 -27.85 -16.16
N ALA A 190 -1.82 -27.13 -16.68
CA ALA A 190 -1.97 -25.70 -16.40
C ALA A 190 -2.05 -25.43 -14.89
N HIS A 191 -2.82 -26.22 -14.14
CA HIS A 191 -2.92 -26.11 -12.69
C HIS A 191 -1.56 -26.30 -12.01
N LEU A 192 -0.83 -27.36 -12.36
CA LEU A 192 0.50 -27.64 -11.80
C LEU A 192 1.52 -26.54 -12.14
N MET A 193 1.43 -25.92 -13.32
CA MET A 193 2.29 -24.79 -13.69
C MET A 193 1.94 -23.54 -12.89
N LEU A 194 0.65 -23.22 -12.75
CA LEU A 194 0.20 -22.08 -11.94
C LEU A 194 0.62 -22.22 -10.47
N GLU A 195 0.59 -23.42 -9.88
CA GLU A 195 1.07 -23.66 -8.50
C GLU A 195 2.51 -23.16 -8.26
N LYS A 196 3.37 -23.14 -9.30
CA LYS A 196 4.75 -22.66 -9.21
C LYS A 196 4.85 -21.14 -8.94
N VAL A 197 3.80 -20.37 -9.17
CA VAL A 197 3.77 -18.92 -8.89
C VAL A 197 3.72 -18.65 -7.38
N ARG A 198 3.00 -19.50 -6.62
CA ARG A 198 2.84 -19.36 -5.16
C ARG A 198 4.17 -19.27 -4.40
N PRO A 199 5.14 -20.20 -4.55
CA PRO A 199 6.39 -20.13 -3.81
C PRO A 199 7.23 -18.91 -4.16
N VAL A 200 7.14 -18.38 -5.39
CA VAL A 200 7.86 -17.15 -5.77
C VAL A 200 7.37 -15.96 -4.95
N PHE A 201 6.05 -15.71 -4.93
CA PHE A 201 5.48 -14.64 -4.11
C PHE A 201 5.71 -14.84 -2.61
N GLN A 202 5.59 -16.07 -2.11
CA GLN A 202 5.88 -16.37 -0.70
C GLN A 202 7.33 -16.03 -0.33
N ASN A 203 8.29 -16.31 -1.22
CA ASN A 203 9.69 -15.96 -1.00
C ASN A 203 9.91 -14.44 -1.01
N ILE A 204 9.28 -13.71 -1.95
CA ILE A 204 9.28 -12.23 -1.94
C ILE A 204 8.77 -11.72 -0.59
N PHE A 205 7.64 -12.21 -0.10
CA PHE A 205 7.08 -11.74 1.17
C PHE A 205 7.98 -12.05 2.36
N LYS A 206 8.50 -13.28 2.45
CA LYS A 206 9.38 -13.71 3.54
C LYS A 206 10.68 -12.91 3.59
N ARG A 207 11.38 -12.77 2.45
CA ARG A 207 12.68 -12.10 2.41
C ARG A 207 12.58 -10.60 2.70
N ASN A 208 11.42 -10.01 2.46
CA ASN A 208 11.16 -8.57 2.65
C ASN A 208 10.32 -8.27 3.90
N ASN A 209 10.21 -9.22 4.83
CA ASN A 209 9.51 -9.04 6.10
C ASN A 209 8.05 -8.57 5.94
N PHE A 210 7.36 -9.06 4.92
CA PHE A 210 5.91 -8.93 4.85
C PHE A 210 5.27 -9.91 5.83
N SER A 211 4.32 -9.40 6.59
CA SER A 211 3.52 -10.20 7.50
C SER A 211 2.58 -11.08 6.66
N MET A 212 2.65 -12.41 6.80
CA MET A 212 1.69 -13.31 6.16
C MET A 212 0.26 -13.06 6.67
N LEU A 213 0.14 -12.65 7.94
CA LEU A 213 -1.09 -12.13 8.52
C LEU A 213 -1.61 -10.88 7.77
N ALA A 214 -0.73 -9.97 7.33
CA ALA A 214 -1.16 -8.81 6.53
C ALA A 214 -1.72 -9.22 5.16
N VAL A 215 -1.11 -10.23 4.53
CA VAL A 215 -1.59 -10.78 3.25
C VAL A 215 -2.97 -11.40 3.42
N THR A 216 -3.18 -12.21 4.47
CA THR A 216 -4.48 -12.85 4.74
C THR A 216 -5.55 -11.86 5.20
N LEU A 217 -5.18 -10.82 5.96
CA LEU A 217 -6.09 -9.73 6.36
C LEU A 217 -6.66 -8.97 5.17
N ILE A 218 -5.86 -8.65 4.16
CA ILE A 218 -6.34 -7.93 2.97
C ILE A 218 -7.22 -8.85 2.12
N ASP A 219 -6.86 -10.12 1.96
CA ASP A 219 -7.69 -11.09 1.23
C ASP A 219 -9.07 -11.29 1.87
N PHE A 220 -9.14 -11.19 3.21
CA PHE A 220 -10.39 -11.17 3.96
C PHE A 220 -11.18 -9.87 3.77
N HIS A 221 -10.52 -8.71 3.79
CA HIS A 221 -11.16 -7.39 3.64
C HIS A 221 -12.08 -7.32 2.42
N ASP A 222 -11.61 -7.74 1.24
CA ASP A 222 -12.36 -7.59 -0.01
C ASP A 222 -13.67 -8.38 0.02
N THR A 223 -13.64 -9.62 0.53
CA THR A 223 -14.85 -10.46 0.63
C THR A 223 -15.74 -10.02 1.79
N MET A 224 -15.14 -9.50 2.87
CA MET A 224 -15.86 -8.88 3.97
C MET A 224 -16.65 -7.66 3.46
N GLU A 225 -16.06 -6.76 2.67
CA GLU A 225 -16.76 -5.56 2.17
C GLU A 225 -17.96 -5.91 1.28
N LEU A 226 -17.89 -7.00 0.49
CA LEU A 226 -19.07 -7.51 -0.24
C LEU A 226 -20.19 -7.94 0.72
N MET A 227 -19.84 -8.64 1.80
CA MET A 227 -20.80 -9.04 2.83
C MET A 227 -21.35 -7.84 3.61
N LEU A 228 -20.52 -6.82 3.88
CA LEU A 228 -20.95 -5.58 4.53
C LEU A 228 -21.90 -4.77 3.64
N THR A 229 -21.69 -4.79 2.33
CA THR A 229 -22.61 -4.21 1.35
C THR A 229 -23.97 -4.91 1.42
N ALA A 230 -23.99 -6.25 1.38
CA ALA A 230 -25.23 -7.04 1.54
C ALA A 230 -25.93 -6.75 2.88
N ALA A 231 -25.18 -6.65 3.98
CA ALA A 231 -25.72 -6.31 5.30
C ALA A 231 -26.28 -4.87 5.37
N THR A 232 -25.71 -3.93 4.62
CA THR A 232 -26.22 -2.55 4.49
C THR A 232 -27.53 -2.51 3.69
N LEU A 233 -27.62 -3.35 2.66
CA LEU A 233 -28.84 -3.54 1.87
C LEU A 233 -29.88 -4.43 2.56
N LYS A 234 -29.62 -4.89 3.78
CA LYS A 234 -30.49 -5.79 4.56
C LYS A 234 -30.79 -7.12 3.84
N ASP A 235 -29.91 -7.53 2.93
CA ASP A 235 -30.06 -8.76 2.15
C ASP A 235 -29.51 -9.96 2.92
N ALA A 236 -30.35 -10.55 3.77
CA ALA A 236 -29.99 -11.74 4.53
C ALA A 236 -29.65 -12.94 3.64
N THR A 237 -30.23 -13.04 2.44
CA THR A 237 -29.94 -14.14 1.52
C THR A 237 -28.52 -14.05 1.01
N GLN A 238 -28.11 -12.87 0.55
CA GLN A 238 -26.75 -12.63 0.08
C GLN A 238 -25.71 -12.72 1.21
N VAL A 239 -26.02 -12.24 2.42
CA VAL A 239 -25.14 -12.42 3.59
C VAL A 239 -24.92 -13.91 3.88
N LYS A 240 -25.97 -14.74 3.83
CA LYS A 240 -25.84 -16.21 3.99
C LYS A 240 -25.00 -16.84 2.88
N ALA A 241 -25.16 -16.38 1.64
CA ALA A 241 -24.42 -16.91 0.49
C ALA A 241 -22.91 -16.57 0.54
N LEU A 242 -22.56 -15.39 1.05
CA LEU A 242 -21.16 -14.94 1.15
C LEU A 242 -20.44 -15.54 2.37
N TYR A 243 -21.17 -15.93 3.42
CA TYR A 243 -20.57 -16.38 4.68
C TYR A 243 -19.50 -17.47 4.53
N PRO A 244 -19.72 -18.58 3.78
CA PRO A 244 -18.70 -19.62 3.68
C PRO A 244 -17.35 -19.12 3.10
N GLN A 245 -17.40 -18.14 2.20
CA GLN A 245 -16.19 -17.57 1.61
C GLN A 245 -15.46 -16.65 2.59
N VAL A 246 -16.21 -15.80 3.30
CA VAL A 246 -15.67 -14.88 4.31
C VAL A 246 -15.09 -15.66 5.50
N ASP A 247 -15.80 -16.71 5.95
CA ASP A 247 -15.39 -17.61 7.03
C ASP A 247 -14.06 -18.30 6.73
N LYS A 248 -13.92 -18.89 5.53
CA LYS A 248 -12.68 -19.54 5.09
C LYS A 248 -11.49 -18.58 5.07
N LYS A 249 -11.71 -17.33 4.65
CA LYS A 249 -10.67 -16.30 4.64
C LYS A 249 -10.29 -15.87 6.06
N LEU A 250 -11.25 -15.82 6.99
CA LEU A 250 -10.96 -15.55 8.40
C LEU A 250 -10.20 -16.71 9.06
N GLN A 251 -10.51 -17.96 8.71
CA GLN A 251 -9.73 -19.12 9.20
C GLN A 251 -8.25 -19.03 8.78
N ALA A 252 -7.96 -18.54 7.56
CA ALA A 252 -6.58 -18.31 7.14
C ALA A 252 -5.87 -17.23 7.97
N ILE A 253 -6.60 -16.23 8.48
CA ILE A 253 -6.08 -15.24 9.44
C ILE A 253 -5.81 -15.92 10.79
N GLU A 254 -6.75 -16.74 11.28
CA GLU A 254 -6.66 -17.43 12.57
C GLU A 254 -5.49 -18.41 12.64
N VAL A 255 -5.08 -18.98 11.51
CA VAL A 255 -3.86 -19.80 11.42
C VAL A 255 -2.60 -18.96 11.67
N GLU A 256 -2.58 -17.70 11.21
CA GLU A 256 -1.42 -16.80 11.36
C GLU A 256 -1.40 -16.11 12.72
N ALA A 257 -2.57 -15.76 13.27
CA ALA A 257 -2.72 -15.19 14.61
C ALA A 257 -4.12 -15.48 15.16
N ASN A 258 -4.22 -15.87 16.43
CA ASN A 258 -5.50 -16.23 17.05
C ASN A 258 -5.74 -15.59 18.43
N ASP A 259 -5.32 -14.35 18.60
CA ASP A 259 -5.51 -13.60 19.84
C ASP A 259 -6.90 -12.94 19.93
N ALA A 260 -7.12 -12.23 21.04
CA ALA A 260 -8.40 -11.60 21.37
C ALA A 260 -8.91 -10.63 20.29
N ASP A 261 -8.02 -9.94 19.56
CA ASP A 261 -8.47 -9.02 18.52
C ASP A 261 -8.97 -9.78 17.27
N ILE A 262 -8.34 -10.90 16.92
CA ILE A 262 -8.82 -11.79 15.83
C ILE A 262 -10.13 -12.48 16.22
N GLN A 263 -10.21 -12.95 17.47
CA GLN A 263 -11.44 -13.55 17.99
C GLN A 263 -12.61 -12.53 18.02
N ALA A 264 -12.35 -11.24 18.25
CA ALA A 264 -13.37 -10.22 18.12
C ALA A 264 -13.91 -10.08 16.67
N ILE A 265 -13.09 -10.30 15.64
CA ILE A 265 -13.54 -10.34 14.24
C ILE A 265 -14.43 -11.57 14.01
N ARG A 266 -13.99 -12.74 14.50
CA ARG A 266 -14.72 -14.01 14.46
C ARG A 266 -16.12 -13.89 15.07
N ASP A 267 -16.19 -13.38 16.30
CA ASP A 267 -17.46 -13.19 17.01
C ASP A 267 -18.41 -12.27 16.25
N ASN A 268 -17.88 -11.18 15.69
CA ASN A 268 -18.69 -10.24 14.93
C ASN A 268 -19.20 -10.82 13.61
N LEU A 269 -18.38 -11.63 12.92
CA LEU A 269 -18.76 -12.33 11.69
C LEU A 269 -19.83 -13.38 11.97
N GLU A 270 -19.64 -14.20 13.00
CA GLU A 270 -20.64 -15.20 13.41
C GLU A 270 -21.96 -14.55 13.82
N THR A 271 -21.91 -13.46 14.58
CA THR A 271 -23.11 -12.72 15.00
C THR A 271 -23.85 -12.19 13.78
N LEU A 272 -23.14 -11.62 12.80
CA LEU A 272 -23.74 -11.14 11.56
C LEU A 272 -24.46 -12.28 10.82
N PHE A 273 -23.84 -13.45 10.74
CA PHE A 273 -24.44 -14.63 10.13
C PHE A 273 -25.64 -15.18 10.89
N LYS A 274 -25.58 -15.22 12.23
CA LYS A 274 -26.70 -15.61 13.10
C LYS A 274 -27.91 -14.71 12.88
N LEU A 275 -27.70 -13.39 12.78
CA LEU A 275 -28.77 -12.42 12.46
C LEU A 275 -29.37 -12.66 11.07
N ALA A 276 -28.55 -12.95 10.07
CA ALA A 276 -29.04 -13.26 8.72
C ALA A 276 -29.84 -14.58 8.68
N LYS A 277 -29.44 -15.57 9.48
CA LYS A 277 -30.18 -16.83 9.65
C LYS A 277 -31.51 -16.64 10.37
N SER A 278 -31.57 -15.80 11.39
CA SER A 278 -32.81 -15.53 12.15
C SER A 278 -33.75 -14.54 11.47
N GLY A 279 -33.38 -13.97 10.32
CA GLY A 279 -34.19 -12.98 9.61
C GLY A 279 -34.20 -11.60 10.29
N ALA A 280 -33.28 -11.34 11.22
CA ALA A 280 -33.15 -10.07 11.94
C ALA A 280 -32.49 -8.98 11.08
N VAL A 281 -33.08 -8.69 9.92
CA VAL A 281 -32.50 -7.85 8.85
C VAL A 281 -32.21 -6.41 9.29
N GLU A 282 -33.00 -5.88 10.23
CA GLU A 282 -32.81 -4.53 10.80
C GLU A 282 -31.50 -4.39 11.58
N GLN A 283 -30.95 -5.49 12.09
CA GLN A 283 -29.73 -5.47 12.91
C GLN A 283 -28.46 -5.70 12.08
N LEU A 284 -28.59 -6.14 10.82
CA LEU A 284 -27.45 -6.49 9.95
C LEU A 284 -26.51 -5.31 9.73
N THR A 285 -27.05 -4.13 9.44
CA THR A 285 -26.23 -2.93 9.18
C THR A 285 -25.40 -2.54 10.40
N ALA A 286 -25.99 -2.53 11.60
CA ALA A 286 -25.28 -2.20 12.83
C ALA A 286 -24.20 -3.23 13.16
N GLN A 287 -24.50 -4.52 12.98
CA GLN A 287 -23.54 -5.59 13.20
C GLN A 287 -22.41 -5.59 12.17
N GLY A 288 -22.70 -5.27 10.90
CA GLY A 288 -21.69 -5.09 9.85
C GLY A 288 -20.70 -3.98 10.21
N LYS A 289 -21.15 -2.86 10.78
CA LYS A 289 -20.24 -1.80 11.26
C LYS A 289 -19.30 -2.28 12.37
N LYS A 290 -19.76 -3.15 13.28
CA LYS A 290 -18.91 -3.74 14.33
C LYS A 290 -17.85 -4.67 13.75
N LEU A 291 -18.24 -5.50 12.77
CA LEU A 291 -17.30 -6.34 12.03
C LEU A 291 -16.22 -5.48 11.34
N LYS A 292 -16.62 -4.43 10.63
CA LYS A 292 -15.68 -3.49 9.99
C LYS A 292 -14.74 -2.84 11.01
N SER A 293 -15.27 -2.38 12.14
CA SER A 293 -14.47 -1.71 13.17
C SER A 293 -13.44 -2.64 13.82
N SER A 294 -13.80 -3.88 14.13
CA SER A 294 -12.86 -4.87 14.69
C SER A 294 -11.78 -5.24 13.68
N PHE A 295 -12.14 -5.42 12.40
CA PHE A 295 -11.17 -5.62 11.32
C PHE A 295 -10.18 -4.46 11.20
N VAL A 296 -10.69 -3.22 11.10
CA VAL A 296 -9.84 -2.02 10.94
C VAL A 296 -8.85 -1.87 12.08
N LYS A 297 -9.24 -2.20 13.33
CA LYS A 297 -8.34 -2.18 14.49
C LYS A 297 -7.14 -3.10 14.27
N VAL A 298 -7.38 -4.36 13.91
CA VAL A 298 -6.31 -5.34 13.66
C VAL A 298 -5.46 -4.92 12.46
N TYR A 299 -6.12 -4.51 11.38
CA TYR A 299 -5.46 -4.13 10.15
C TYR A 299 -4.51 -2.94 10.33
N LEU A 300 -4.91 -1.92 11.07
CA LEU A 300 -4.03 -0.77 11.35
C LEU A 300 -2.82 -1.13 12.22
N GLN A 301 -2.93 -2.16 13.05
CA GLN A 301 -1.85 -2.59 13.93
C GLN A 301 -0.89 -3.59 13.27
N ARG A 302 -1.40 -4.44 12.37
CA ARG A 302 -0.71 -5.67 11.93
C ARG A 302 -0.80 -5.97 10.44
N GLY A 303 -1.62 -5.22 9.70
CA GLY A 303 -1.69 -5.21 8.24
C GLY A 303 -0.62 -4.32 7.64
#